data_AF-A0A2V9EMM7-F1
#
_entry.id   AF-A0A2V9EMM7-F1
#
_cell.length_a   1.000
_cell.length_b   1.000
_cell.length_c   1.000
_cell.angle_alpha   90.00
_cell.angle_beta   90.00
_cell.angle_gamma   90.00
#
_symmetry.space_group_name_H-M   'P 1'
#
loop_
_entity.id
_entity.type
_entity.pdbx_description
1 polymer ?
#
loop_
_entity_poly.entity_id
_entity_poly.type
_entity_poly.pdbx_seq_one_letter_code
_entity_poly.pdbx_strand_id
1 'polypeptide(L)'
;MKLALYLLVLVAFLGAFDTLYYHEWRARLPALGPRARSELQLHALRDFVYAVLFAGLPWVAWEGWYLVLLVALLLAEVVLTLWDFVVEDWIRKPLGGVYAGERVMHGIMGIVYGAMLANIVPALRTWWAKPTGFAYSPAPISEALRWVLILMAVGVFLSGVRDLCAAAGIRYSAWPWVTQKQ
;
A
#
# COMPACT_ATOMS: atom_id res chain seq x y z
N MET A 1 -13.04 14.72 -1.54
CA MET A 1 -11.89 14.66 -0.61
C MET A 1 -12.21 14.03 0.74
N LYS A 2 -13.15 14.56 1.55
CA LYS A 2 -13.45 14.02 2.89
C LYS A 2 -13.73 12.51 2.91
N LEU A 3 -14.68 12.06 2.09
CA LEU A 3 -15.04 10.64 1.99
C LEU A 3 -13.87 9.79 1.44
N ALA A 4 -13.15 10.28 0.43
CA ALA A 4 -11.97 9.61 -0.09
C ALA A 4 -10.93 9.35 1.01
N LEU A 5 -10.68 10.31 1.91
CA LEU A 5 -9.74 10.08 3.00
C LEU A 5 -10.27 9.12 4.07
N TYR A 6 -11.57 9.09 4.37
CA TYR A 6 -12.10 8.06 5.27
C TYR A 6 -11.96 6.66 4.67
N LEU A 7 -12.19 6.53 3.36
CA LEU A 7 -11.97 5.27 2.64
C LEU A 7 -10.47 4.91 2.61
N LEU A 8 -9.59 5.89 2.45
CA LEU A 8 -8.14 5.68 2.51
C LEU A 8 -7.68 5.23 3.90
N VAL A 9 -8.24 5.81 4.97
CA VAL A 9 -8.00 5.35 6.36
C VAL A 9 -8.48 3.91 6.52
N LEU A 10 -9.66 3.57 6.02
CA LEU A 10 -10.16 2.20 6.06
C LEU A 10 -9.22 1.24 5.32
N VAL A 11 -8.77 1.58 4.11
CA VAL A 11 -7.75 0.81 3.37
C VAL A 11 -6.46 0.68 4.18
N ALA A 12 -6.00 1.74 4.85
CA ALA A 12 -4.79 1.68 5.67
C ALA A 12 -4.92 0.67 6.82
N PHE A 13 -6.06 0.61 7.51
CA PHE A 13 -6.29 -0.36 8.56
C PHE A 13 -6.43 -1.80 8.03
N LEU A 14 -7.12 -1.99 6.90
CA LEU A 14 -7.24 -3.30 6.27
C LEU A 14 -5.88 -3.81 5.78
N GLY A 15 -5.09 -2.94 5.13
CA GLY A 15 -3.75 -3.27 4.66
C GLY A 15 -2.77 -3.53 5.81
N ALA A 16 -2.85 -2.77 6.90
CA ALA A 16 -2.07 -3.05 8.10
C ALA A 16 -2.43 -4.42 8.72
N PHE A 17 -3.72 -4.76 8.77
CA PHE A 17 -4.13 -6.08 9.21
C PHE A 17 -3.60 -7.17 8.28
N ASP A 18 -3.74 -7.00 6.97
CA ASP A 18 -3.25 -7.95 5.96
C ASP A 18 -1.74 -8.19 6.08
N THR A 19 -0.97 -7.10 6.21
CA THR A 19 0.49 -7.12 6.40
C THR A 19 0.88 -7.84 7.70
N LEU A 20 0.24 -7.51 8.82
CA LEU A 20 0.62 -8.09 10.12
C LEU A 20 0.14 -9.53 10.27
N TYR A 21 -1.05 -9.84 9.78
CA TYR A 21 -1.70 -11.13 9.98
C TYR A 21 -1.34 -12.13 8.88
N TYR A 22 -1.65 -11.82 7.62
CA TYR A 22 -1.45 -12.77 6.53
C TYR A 22 0.00 -12.82 6.09
N HIS A 23 0.59 -11.67 5.79
CA HIS A 23 1.97 -11.58 5.28
C HIS A 23 3.01 -11.99 6.34
N GLU A 24 3.01 -11.34 7.52
CA GLU A 24 4.01 -11.61 8.56
C GLU A 24 3.71 -12.88 9.35
N TRP A 25 2.52 -12.99 9.97
CA TRP A 25 2.29 -14.07 10.94
C TRP A 25 1.95 -15.42 10.29
N ARG A 26 1.03 -15.43 9.32
CA ARG A 26 0.52 -16.67 8.69
C ARG A 26 1.50 -17.20 7.64
N ALA A 27 1.82 -16.39 6.63
CA ALA A 27 2.69 -16.79 5.52
C ALA A 27 4.17 -16.74 5.90
N ARG A 28 4.55 -15.86 6.84
CA ARG A 28 5.95 -15.60 7.21
C ARG A 28 6.77 -15.30 5.96
N LEU A 29 6.22 -14.46 5.09
CA LEU A 29 6.68 -14.29 3.72
C LEU A 29 8.18 -13.93 3.64
N PRO A 30 8.71 -13.01 4.49
CA PRO A 30 10.14 -12.71 4.50
C PRO A 30 11.06 -13.92 4.78
N ALA A 31 10.53 -14.99 5.36
CA ALA A 31 11.26 -16.21 5.71
C ALA A 31 11.26 -17.30 4.61
N LEU A 32 10.47 -17.12 3.54
CA LEU A 32 10.39 -18.07 2.42
C LEU A 32 11.61 -18.01 1.48
N GLY A 33 12.49 -17.02 1.68
CA GLY A 33 13.73 -16.87 0.94
C GLY A 33 13.47 -16.56 -0.55
N PRO A 34 14.30 -17.08 -1.48
CA PRO A 34 14.23 -16.70 -2.89
C PRO A 34 12.87 -16.94 -3.58
N ARG A 35 12.04 -17.86 -3.05
CA ARG A 35 10.72 -18.20 -3.60
C ARG A 35 9.75 -17.02 -3.57
N ALA A 36 9.80 -16.18 -2.53
CA ALA A 36 8.91 -15.05 -2.37
C ALA A 36 9.50 -13.73 -2.92
N ARG A 37 10.65 -13.77 -3.60
CA ARG A 37 11.39 -12.55 -3.99
C ARG A 37 10.54 -11.58 -4.80
N SER A 38 9.87 -12.05 -5.84
CA SER A 38 9.05 -11.20 -6.71
C SER A 38 7.79 -10.70 -6.02
N GLU A 39 7.21 -11.49 -5.11
CA GLU A 39 6.07 -11.08 -4.29
C GLU A 39 6.49 -9.94 -3.33
N LEU A 40 7.59 -10.12 -2.61
CA LEU A 40 8.17 -9.12 -1.71
C LEU A 40 8.58 -7.83 -2.46
N GLN A 41 9.03 -7.93 -3.71
CA GLN A 41 9.31 -6.74 -4.55
C GLN A 41 8.04 -5.96 -4.88
N LEU A 42 6.94 -6.66 -5.19
CA LEU A 42 5.65 -6.03 -5.44
C LEU A 42 5.10 -5.38 -4.16
N HIS A 43 5.15 -6.09 -3.03
CA HIS A 43 4.75 -5.56 -1.73
C HIS A 43 5.54 -4.30 -1.38
N ALA A 44 6.88 -4.35 -1.48
CA ALA A 44 7.72 -3.18 -1.22
C ALA A 44 7.35 -1.97 -2.10
N LEU A 45 7.09 -2.20 -3.38
CA LEU A 45 6.71 -1.13 -4.30
C LEU A 45 5.31 -0.55 -3.96
N ARG A 46 4.34 -1.40 -3.65
CA ARG A 46 3.00 -0.98 -3.18
C ARG A 46 3.12 -0.19 -1.89
N ASP A 47 3.93 -0.65 -0.96
CA ASP A 47 4.17 -0.01 0.33
C ASP A 47 4.76 1.40 0.19
N PHE A 48 5.73 1.59 -0.72
CA PHE A 48 6.27 2.92 -1.00
C PHE A 48 5.25 3.85 -1.66
N VAL A 49 4.39 3.34 -2.55
CA VAL A 49 3.28 4.13 -3.11
C VAL A 49 2.34 4.58 -1.99
N TYR A 50 1.90 3.66 -1.12
CA TYR A 50 1.03 3.99 0.00
C TYR A 50 1.69 4.94 1.00
N ALA A 51 2.99 4.82 1.26
CA ALA A 51 3.72 5.76 2.11
C ALA A 51 3.60 7.21 1.60
N VAL A 52 3.79 7.41 0.28
CA VAL A 52 3.63 8.73 -0.35
C VAL A 52 2.18 9.20 -0.28
N LEU A 53 1.21 8.33 -0.57
CA LEU A 53 -0.21 8.70 -0.55
C LEU A 53 -0.70 9.07 0.85
N PHE A 54 -0.34 8.28 1.87
CA PHE A 54 -0.70 8.54 3.27
C PHE A 54 0.00 9.78 3.84
N ALA A 55 1.24 10.05 3.44
CA ALA A 55 1.95 11.26 3.84
C ALA A 55 1.45 12.52 3.12
N GLY A 56 1.11 12.40 1.83
CA GLY A 56 0.78 13.55 0.98
C GLY A 56 -0.69 13.98 1.06
N LEU A 57 -1.62 13.08 0.74
CA LEU A 57 -3.05 13.41 0.56
C LEU A 57 -3.73 14.11 1.76
N PRO A 58 -3.37 13.85 3.02
CA PRO A 58 -4.01 14.52 4.16
C PRO A 58 -3.53 15.96 4.39
N TRP A 59 -2.40 16.36 3.80
CA TRP A 59 -1.68 17.59 4.17
C TRP A 59 -1.47 18.55 3.00
N VAL A 60 -1.23 18.04 1.79
CA VAL A 60 -0.88 18.86 0.63
C VAL A 60 -1.80 18.61 -0.56
N ALA A 61 -2.12 19.68 -1.28
CA ALA A 61 -2.74 19.61 -2.59
C ALA A 61 -1.65 19.44 -3.66
N TRP A 62 -1.87 18.50 -4.58
CA TRP A 62 -0.99 18.20 -5.70
C TRP A 62 -1.50 18.95 -6.93
N GLU A 63 -1.09 20.21 -7.08
CA GLU A 63 -1.66 21.15 -8.05
C GLU A 63 -0.91 21.14 -9.39
N GLY A 64 -1.64 21.44 -10.47
CA GLY A 64 -1.10 21.49 -11.83
C GLY A 64 -0.44 20.18 -12.28
N TRP A 65 0.78 20.25 -12.82
CA TRP A 65 1.49 19.07 -13.34
C TRP A 65 1.85 18.02 -12.27
N TYR A 66 1.97 18.40 -11.00
CA TYR A 66 2.22 17.43 -9.93
C TYR A 66 1.02 16.48 -9.73
N LEU A 67 -0.18 16.89 -10.14
CA LEU A 67 -1.34 16.00 -10.20
C LEU A 67 -1.09 14.78 -11.09
N VAL A 68 -0.32 14.92 -12.17
CA VAL A 68 -0.01 13.80 -13.07
C VAL A 68 0.80 12.73 -12.34
N LEU A 69 1.76 13.14 -11.51
CA LEU A 69 2.51 12.21 -10.64
C LEU A 69 1.58 11.52 -9.64
N LEU A 70 0.65 12.26 -9.01
CA LEU A 70 -0.33 11.67 -8.10
C LEU A 70 -1.21 10.63 -8.81
N VAL A 71 -1.74 10.97 -9.99
CA VAL A 71 -2.57 10.05 -10.79
C VAL A 71 -1.76 8.83 -11.21
N ALA A 72 -0.49 9.00 -11.60
CA ALA A 72 0.40 7.90 -11.92
C ALA A 72 0.61 6.97 -10.71
N LEU A 73 0.79 7.51 -9.50
CA LEU A 73 0.89 6.70 -8.27
C LEU A 73 -0.40 5.93 -7.98
N LEU A 74 -1.56 6.57 -8.11
CA LEU A 74 -2.86 5.92 -7.91
C LEU A 74 -3.10 4.78 -8.93
N LEU A 75 -2.73 4.99 -10.19
CA LEU A 75 -2.85 3.96 -11.22
C LEU A 75 -1.80 2.85 -11.06
N ALA A 76 -0.58 3.21 -10.64
CA ALA A 76 0.46 2.24 -10.34
C ALA A 76 0.03 1.32 -9.22
N GLU A 77 -0.62 1.83 -8.17
CA GLU A 77 -1.21 1.00 -7.11
C GLU A 77 -2.15 -0.06 -7.68
N VAL A 78 -3.08 0.35 -8.57
CA VAL A 78 -4.05 -0.58 -9.18
C VAL A 78 -3.33 -1.66 -9.97
N VAL A 79 -2.37 -1.28 -10.81
CA VAL A 79 -1.59 -2.22 -11.63
C VAL A 79 -0.79 -3.18 -10.74
N LEU A 80 -0.15 -2.68 -9.69
CA LEU A 80 0.65 -3.49 -8.77
C LEU A 80 -0.23 -4.46 -7.99
N THR A 81 -1.40 -4.02 -7.51
CA THR A 81 -2.36 -4.88 -6.81
C THR A 81 -2.90 -5.99 -7.72
N LEU A 82 -3.21 -5.67 -8.98
CA LEU A 82 -3.64 -6.69 -9.95
C LEU A 82 -2.51 -7.65 -10.31
N TRP A 83 -1.29 -7.15 -10.46
CA TRP A 83 -0.11 -7.98 -10.69
C TRP A 83 0.11 -8.92 -9.50
N ASP A 84 0.03 -8.39 -8.28
CA ASP A 84 0.20 -9.15 -7.05
C ASP A 84 -0.71 -10.36 -6.99
N PHE A 85 -2.01 -10.22 -7.34
CA PHE A 85 -2.93 -11.36 -7.41
C PHE A 85 -2.45 -12.50 -8.31
N VAL A 86 -1.79 -12.18 -9.42
CA VAL A 86 -1.25 -13.16 -10.36
C VAL A 86 0.02 -13.80 -9.81
N VAL A 87 0.94 -12.98 -9.28
CA VAL A 87 2.24 -13.44 -8.78
C VAL A 87 2.07 -14.27 -7.51
N GLU A 88 1.20 -13.85 -6.60
CA GLU A 88 0.89 -14.55 -5.37
C GLU A 88 0.28 -15.93 -5.65
N ASP A 89 -0.66 -16.03 -6.60
CA ASP A 89 -1.22 -17.32 -7.00
C ASP A 89 -0.13 -18.26 -7.52
N TRP A 90 0.76 -17.79 -8.40
CA TRP A 90 1.83 -18.62 -8.95
C TRP A 90 2.85 -19.07 -7.91
N ILE A 91 3.29 -18.16 -7.03
CA ILE A 91 4.33 -18.44 -6.03
C ILE A 91 3.81 -19.30 -4.90
N ARG A 92 2.58 -19.03 -4.43
CA ARG A 92 2.02 -19.69 -3.26
C ARG A 92 1.26 -20.97 -3.61
N LYS A 93 0.90 -21.23 -4.87
CA LYS A 93 0.24 -22.49 -5.28
C LYS A 93 0.99 -23.75 -4.84
N PRO A 94 2.33 -23.88 -4.99
CA PRO A 94 3.08 -25.01 -4.44
C PRO A 94 3.09 -25.08 -2.90
N LEU A 95 2.74 -24.00 -2.20
CA LEU A 95 2.74 -23.86 -0.74
C LEU A 95 1.35 -24.09 -0.11
N GLY A 96 0.37 -24.51 -0.90
CA GLY A 96 -1.03 -24.67 -0.46
C GLY A 96 -1.96 -23.54 -0.89
N GLY A 97 -1.44 -22.57 -1.68
CA GLY A 97 -2.18 -21.44 -2.22
C GLY A 97 -2.39 -20.30 -1.22
N VAL A 98 -3.00 -19.22 -1.71
CA VAL A 98 -3.39 -18.06 -0.90
C VAL A 98 -4.44 -18.45 0.14
N TYR A 99 -4.44 -17.87 1.33
CA TYR A 99 -5.48 -18.15 2.32
C TYR A 99 -6.84 -17.62 1.84
N ALA A 100 -7.93 -18.35 2.12
CA ALA A 100 -9.27 -17.92 1.71
C ALA A 100 -9.65 -16.55 2.29
N GLY A 101 -9.28 -16.28 3.54
CA GLY A 101 -9.53 -14.98 4.17
C GLY A 101 -8.69 -13.84 3.60
N GLU A 102 -7.46 -14.11 3.16
CA GLU A 102 -6.59 -13.14 2.50
C GLU A 102 -7.17 -12.73 1.14
N ARG A 103 -7.67 -13.70 0.35
CA ARG A 103 -8.40 -13.40 -0.89
C ARG A 103 -9.62 -12.51 -0.66
N VAL A 104 -10.40 -12.79 0.39
CA VAL A 104 -11.56 -11.95 0.74
C VAL A 104 -11.10 -10.55 1.17
N MET A 105 -10.03 -10.47 1.96
CA MET A 105 -9.44 -9.20 2.38
C MET A 105 -8.99 -8.36 1.19
N HIS A 106 -8.26 -8.96 0.24
CA HIS A 106 -7.85 -8.32 -1.02
C HIS A 106 -9.05 -7.82 -1.82
N GLY A 107 -10.10 -8.63 -1.96
CA GLY A 107 -11.34 -8.22 -2.63
C GLY A 107 -12.01 -7.02 -1.97
N ILE A 108 -12.13 -7.03 -0.65
CA ILE A 108 -12.70 -5.90 0.12
C ILE A 108 -11.82 -4.65 -0.05
N MET A 109 -10.50 -4.76 0.10
CA MET A 109 -9.57 -3.65 -0.09
C MET A 109 -9.69 -3.05 -1.50
N GLY A 110 -9.76 -3.88 -2.54
CA GLY A 110 -9.96 -3.43 -3.92
C GLY A 110 -11.26 -2.65 -4.12
N ILE A 111 -12.37 -3.11 -3.51
CA ILE A 111 -13.66 -2.39 -3.56
C ILE A 111 -13.57 -1.04 -2.84
N VAL A 112 -13.01 -1.01 -1.62
CA VAL A 112 -12.88 0.22 -0.83
C VAL A 112 -11.94 1.21 -1.53
N TYR A 113 -10.84 0.73 -2.11
CA TYR A 113 -9.91 1.55 -2.88
C TYR A 113 -10.56 2.11 -4.15
N GLY A 114 -11.31 1.29 -4.90
CA GLY A 114 -12.10 1.77 -6.05
C GLY A 114 -13.10 2.86 -5.66
N ALA A 115 -13.78 2.70 -4.53
CA ALA A 115 -14.65 3.74 -3.98
C ALA A 115 -13.86 5.01 -3.57
N MET A 116 -12.65 4.86 -3.02
CA MET A 116 -11.76 5.98 -2.70
C MET A 116 -11.42 6.75 -3.98
N LEU A 117 -10.98 6.06 -5.04
CA LEU A 117 -10.65 6.66 -6.34
C LEU A 117 -11.85 7.42 -6.92
N ALA A 118 -13.05 6.84 -6.91
CA ALA A 118 -14.25 7.54 -7.39
C ALA A 118 -14.48 8.86 -6.62
N ASN A 119 -14.23 8.86 -5.31
CA ASN A 119 -14.46 10.01 -4.42
C ASN A 119 -13.31 11.06 -4.41
N ILE A 120 -12.14 10.73 -4.96
CA ILE A 120 -11.04 11.69 -5.08
C ILE A 120 -11.13 12.54 -6.35
N VAL A 121 -11.79 12.06 -7.41
CA VAL A 121 -11.92 12.74 -8.72
C VAL A 121 -12.31 14.22 -8.62
N PRO A 122 -13.29 14.65 -7.80
CA PRO A 122 -13.63 16.07 -7.70
C PRO A 122 -12.47 16.94 -7.17
N ALA A 123 -11.65 16.40 -6.27
CA ALA A 123 -10.46 17.10 -5.77
C ALA A 123 -9.38 17.21 -6.87
N LEU A 124 -9.15 16.12 -7.62
CA LEU A 124 -8.21 16.13 -8.75
C LEU A 124 -8.59 17.18 -9.79
N ARG A 125 -9.88 17.30 -10.15
CA ARG A 125 -10.37 18.34 -11.08
C ARG A 125 -10.08 19.75 -10.57
N THR A 126 -10.25 19.96 -9.27
CA THR A 126 -9.98 21.25 -8.64
C THR A 126 -8.50 21.59 -8.67
N TRP A 127 -7.64 20.62 -8.35
CA TRP A 127 -6.18 20.79 -8.32
C TRP A 127 -5.56 20.94 -9.71
N TRP A 128 -6.17 20.34 -10.74
CA TRP A 128 -5.71 20.50 -12.13
C TRP A 128 -5.79 21.95 -12.63
N ALA A 129 -6.82 22.69 -12.21
CA ALA A 129 -7.03 24.08 -12.61
C ALA A 129 -6.11 25.08 -11.89
N LYS A 130 -5.20 24.60 -11.03
CA LYS A 130 -4.31 25.42 -10.20
C LYS A 130 -2.89 25.44 -10.78
N PRO A 131 -2.07 26.46 -10.48
CA PRO A 131 -0.65 26.48 -10.85
C PRO A 131 0.08 25.24 -10.33
N THR A 132 1.15 24.82 -11.01
CA THR A 132 1.90 23.63 -10.60
C THR A 132 2.62 23.87 -9.28
N GLY A 133 2.37 23.02 -8.28
CA GLY A 133 3.01 23.13 -6.98
C GLY A 133 2.41 22.19 -5.93
N PHE A 134 3.10 22.13 -4.80
CA PHE A 134 2.53 21.59 -3.57
C PHE A 134 1.99 22.75 -2.74
N ALA A 135 0.68 22.80 -2.55
CA ALA A 135 0.07 23.77 -1.65
C ALA A 135 -0.24 23.10 -0.32
N TYR A 136 0.20 23.70 0.79
CA TYR A 136 -0.23 23.27 2.12
C TYR A 136 -1.74 23.46 2.23
N SER A 137 -2.47 22.35 2.34
CA SER A 137 -3.92 22.32 2.33
C SER A 137 -4.41 21.11 3.13
N PRO A 138 -4.36 21.17 4.48
CA PRO A 138 -4.84 20.10 5.34
C PRO A 138 -6.27 19.70 4.98
N ALA A 139 -6.47 18.42 4.72
CA ALA A 139 -7.74 17.93 4.24
C ALA A 139 -8.84 18.01 5.32
N PRO A 140 -10.13 18.09 4.94
CA PRO A 140 -11.25 18.36 5.86
C PRO A 140 -11.70 17.13 6.67
N ILE A 141 -10.75 16.51 7.37
CA ILE A 141 -10.92 15.44 8.37
C ILE A 141 -10.35 15.90 9.72
N SER A 142 -10.53 15.13 10.79
CA SER A 142 -9.95 15.48 12.09
C SER A 142 -8.43 15.49 12.04
N GLU A 143 -7.81 16.34 12.86
CA GLU A 143 -6.35 16.42 12.94
C GLU A 143 -5.72 15.10 13.36
N ALA A 144 -6.33 14.42 14.34
CA ALA A 144 -5.92 13.10 14.77
C ALA A 144 -5.85 12.10 13.61
N LEU A 145 -6.84 12.09 12.70
CA LEU A 145 -6.83 11.18 11.56
C LEU A 145 -5.75 11.54 10.52
N ARG A 146 -5.41 12.83 10.34
CA ARG A 146 -4.27 13.21 9.49
C ARG A 146 -2.95 12.67 10.03
N TRP A 147 -2.77 12.75 11.36
CA TRP A 147 -1.59 12.19 12.02
C TRP A 147 -1.57 10.66 12.04
N VAL A 148 -2.73 10.00 12.18
CA VAL A 148 -2.84 8.54 12.00
C VAL A 148 -2.36 8.14 10.60
N LEU A 149 -2.71 8.90 9.56
CA LEU A 149 -2.20 8.62 8.21
C LEU A 149 -0.68 8.83 8.10
N ILE A 150 -0.08 9.80 8.79
CA ILE A 150 1.39 9.87 8.90
C ILE A 150 1.97 8.63 9.58
N LEU A 151 1.37 8.17 10.68
CA LEU A 151 1.81 6.96 11.36
C LEU A 151 1.72 5.74 10.44
N MET A 152 0.63 5.61 9.68
CA MET A 152 0.46 4.56 8.68
C MET A 152 1.49 4.68 7.55
N ALA A 153 1.82 5.90 7.10
CA ALA A 153 2.86 6.15 6.11
C ALA A 153 4.24 5.66 6.58
N VAL A 154 4.59 5.92 7.83
CA VAL A 154 5.84 5.43 8.43
C VAL A 154 5.80 3.91 8.56
N GLY A 155 4.71 3.34 9.06
CA GLY A 155 4.57 1.89 9.23
C GLY A 155 4.71 1.13 7.91
N VAL A 156 3.97 1.56 6.88
CA VAL A 156 4.02 0.93 5.56
C VAL A 156 5.37 1.15 4.88
N PHE A 157 6.02 2.31 5.05
CA PHE A 157 7.38 2.52 4.54
C PHE A 157 8.39 1.54 5.16
N LEU A 158 8.33 1.34 6.49
CA LEU A 158 9.21 0.40 7.18
C LEU A 158 8.94 -1.05 6.75
N SER A 159 7.68 -1.41 6.52
CA SER A 159 7.28 -2.69 5.93
C SER A 159 7.91 -2.87 4.54
N GLY A 160 7.78 -1.88 3.64
CA GLY A 160 8.35 -1.96 2.31
C GLY A 160 9.87 -2.03 2.28
N VAL A 161 10.56 -1.32 3.19
CA VAL A 161 12.02 -1.45 3.35
C VAL A 161 12.38 -2.87 3.76
N ARG A 162 11.65 -3.46 4.70
CA ARG A 162 11.87 -4.84 5.15
C ARG A 162 11.67 -5.84 3.99
N ASP A 163 10.60 -5.70 3.23
CA ASP A 163 10.31 -6.59 2.10
C ASP A 163 11.37 -6.48 1.01
N LEU A 164 11.83 -5.26 0.71
CA LEU A 164 12.94 -5.05 -0.21
C LEU A 164 14.23 -5.68 0.31
N CYS A 165 14.52 -5.55 1.61
CA CYS A 165 15.68 -6.21 2.23
C CYS A 165 15.58 -7.74 2.14
N ALA A 166 14.39 -8.31 2.38
CA ALA A 166 14.14 -9.74 2.30
C ALA A 166 14.24 -10.25 0.85
N ALA A 167 13.70 -9.53 -0.12
CA ALA A 167 13.85 -9.83 -1.54
C ALA A 167 15.32 -9.76 -2.00
N ALA A 168 16.12 -8.88 -1.42
CA ALA A 168 17.56 -8.78 -1.68
C ALA A 168 18.42 -9.80 -0.92
N GLY A 169 17.83 -10.59 -0.02
CA GLY A 169 18.56 -11.59 0.79
C GLY A 169 19.45 -10.97 1.87
N ILE A 170 19.14 -9.76 2.34
CA ILE A 170 19.91 -9.10 3.40
C ILE A 170 19.78 -9.90 4.70
N ARG A 171 20.90 -10.08 5.42
CA ARG A 171 20.93 -10.84 6.68
C ARG A 171 19.96 -10.22 7.70
N TYR A 172 19.21 -11.08 8.39
CA TYR A 172 18.22 -10.72 9.43
C TYR A 172 16.92 -10.06 8.94
N SER A 173 16.74 -9.86 7.63
CA SER A 173 15.48 -9.34 7.08
C SER A 173 14.26 -10.23 7.38
N ALA A 174 14.48 -11.52 7.66
CA ALA A 174 13.43 -12.47 8.01
C ALA A 174 13.02 -12.46 9.50
N TRP A 175 13.76 -11.77 10.38
CA TRP A 175 13.46 -11.75 11.82
C TRP A 175 12.02 -11.24 12.08
N PRO A 176 11.24 -11.81 13.01
CA PRO A 176 11.59 -12.81 14.02
C PRO A 176 11.49 -14.26 13.53
N TRP A 177 11.20 -14.47 12.25
CA TRP A 177 10.98 -15.79 11.68
C TRP A 177 12.29 -16.51 11.36
N VAL A 178 12.25 -17.84 11.47
CA VAL A 178 13.35 -18.70 11.03
C VAL A 178 13.21 -18.90 9.53
N THR A 179 14.24 -18.51 8.76
CA THR A 179 14.30 -18.77 7.32
C THR A 179 14.18 -20.27 7.07
N GLN A 180 13.20 -20.68 6.26
CA GLN A 180 13.03 -22.08 5.94
C GLN A 180 14.20 -22.53 5.07
N LYS A 181 14.96 -23.54 5.53
CA LYS A 181 15.99 -24.18 4.71
C LYS A 181 15.30 -24.87 3.52
N GLN A 182 15.92 -24.70 2.35
CA GLN A 182 15.51 -25.35 1.10
C GLN A 182 15.59 -26.87 1.22
#